data_AF-A0A1J0TYQ0-F1
#
_entry.id   AF-A0A1J0TYQ0-F1
#
_cell.length_a   1.000
_cell.length_b   1.000
_cell.length_c   1.000
_cell.angle_alpha   90.00
_cell.angle_beta   90.00
_cell.angle_gamma   90.00
#
_symmetry.space_group_name_H-M   'P 1'
#
loop_
_entity.id
_entity.type
_entity.pdbx_description
1 polymer ?
#
loop_
_entity_poly.entity_id
_entity_poly.type
_entity_poly.pdbx_seq_one_letter_code
_entity_poly.pdbx_strand_id
1 'polypeptide(L)'
;MGLLASTIEAWEYEMLTTPEVPTRWRQARARRRFSADALPPQKRGKSGGKGPSGWRRKPADEELLQFLTLHGVVSLRQAARWFYGGAMNTARYRVRLMEEAGLLTRHQDQPWASAVLVPTLDGQTIGLESAEFPVSHSTLRGHMSVPSNLLHRLLTAEHALATQARGRRVISERQIRMLEARDETESHKLLQWMGAKYSSDGYTAGISPSTLTVTESGPDGTTVVGERNTWLGLPVYTDFDHRSAPYSQQRSGLRYPDFVEVLESGELAAVEVEVSTKSESRIRMLVDSYRDSLPKAEKYVDASGVEALRLRRGQFRHCRWIVSPEVRVLLQGSSNFLTGKHELGLLQKSMPDVYGPKFDWSNQDDRRPVRVVEAMSDDAGIQYALDQRALEPQYRCDYRSWSRWRSLWAEEVPAEKQSLYLFAWWLRSGDNHERCRQLTRR
;
A
#
# COMPACT_ATOMS: atom_id res chain seq x y z
N MET A 1 -6.43 -31.30 33.91
CA MET A 1 -6.33 -30.52 32.65
C MET A 1 -6.66 -29.08 32.96
N GLY A 2 -5.67 -28.33 33.44
CA GLY A 2 -5.85 -26.95 33.90
C GLY A 2 -5.95 -25.97 32.74
N LEU A 3 -6.92 -25.08 32.83
CA LEU A 3 -7.13 -23.93 31.96
C LEU A 3 -5.90 -22.99 32.04
N LEU A 4 -5.18 -22.84 30.93
CA LEU A 4 -4.25 -21.73 30.74
C LEU A 4 -5.09 -20.46 30.57
N ALA A 5 -5.18 -19.67 31.64
CA ALA A 5 -5.73 -18.33 31.63
C ALA A 5 -4.86 -17.46 30.71
N SER A 6 -5.38 -17.15 29.52
CA SER A 6 -4.79 -16.16 28.62
C SER A 6 -4.93 -14.77 29.25
N THR A 7 -3.86 -14.27 29.82
CA THR A 7 -3.74 -12.86 30.21
C THR A 7 -3.54 -12.06 28.94
N ILE A 8 -4.64 -11.55 28.39
CA ILE A 8 -4.63 -10.56 27.31
C ILE A 8 -4.11 -9.25 27.91
N GLU A 9 -2.97 -8.75 27.44
CA GLU A 9 -2.38 -7.51 27.94
C GLU A 9 -3.18 -6.29 27.45
N ALA A 10 -3.19 -5.20 28.24
CA ALA A 10 -4.06 -4.03 28.00
C ALA A 10 -3.87 -3.35 26.62
N TRP A 11 -2.69 -3.46 26.01
CA TRP A 11 -2.42 -2.94 24.66
C TRP A 11 -3.06 -3.79 23.55
N GLU A 12 -3.32 -5.08 23.79
CA GLU A 12 -4.07 -5.93 22.86
C GLU A 12 -5.54 -5.50 22.78
N TYR A 13 -6.10 -4.90 23.83
CA TYR A 13 -7.44 -4.33 23.84
C TYR A 13 -7.54 -3.02 23.05
N GLU A 14 -6.47 -2.21 23.05
CA GLU A 14 -6.40 -0.96 22.29
C GLU A 14 -6.26 -1.21 20.78
N MET A 15 -5.56 -2.27 20.37
CA MET A 15 -5.44 -2.67 18.95
C MET A 15 -6.75 -3.21 18.35
N LEU A 16 -7.59 -3.89 19.13
CA LEU A 16 -8.85 -4.50 18.67
C LEU A 16 -9.98 -3.48 18.38
N THR A 17 -9.82 -2.22 18.79
CA THR A 17 -10.89 -1.22 18.74
C THR A 17 -10.66 -0.11 17.71
N THR A 18 -9.67 -0.25 16.83
CA THR A 18 -9.40 0.72 15.77
C THR A 18 -10.21 0.38 14.51
N PRO A 19 -11.34 1.06 14.21
CA PRO A 19 -12.10 0.79 12.99
C PRO A 19 -11.27 1.07 11.73
N GLU A 20 -11.29 0.14 10.79
CA GLU A 20 -10.51 0.17 9.54
C GLU A 20 -10.99 1.26 8.58
N VAL A 21 -12.27 1.64 8.66
CA VAL A 21 -12.84 2.80 7.97
C VAL A 21 -12.67 4.02 8.87
N PRO A 22 -12.08 5.13 8.40
CA PRO A 22 -12.01 6.34 9.21
C PRO A 22 -13.44 6.75 9.56
N THR A 23 -13.82 6.67 10.84
CA THR A 23 -15.13 7.12 11.31
C THR A 23 -15.37 8.56 10.85
N ARG A 24 -16.63 8.95 10.64
CA ARG A 24 -16.99 10.34 10.29
C ARG A 24 -16.30 11.38 11.19
N TRP A 25 -16.07 11.03 12.46
CA TRP A 25 -15.32 11.84 13.42
C TRP A 25 -13.82 11.93 13.13
N ARG A 26 -13.15 10.84 12.74
CA ARG A 26 -11.72 10.85 12.31
C ARG A 26 -11.55 11.57 10.97
N GLN A 27 -12.48 11.42 10.03
CA GLN A 27 -12.53 12.23 8.79
C GLN A 27 -12.73 13.72 9.12
N ALA A 28 -13.58 14.05 10.09
CA ALA A 28 -13.77 15.42 10.57
C ALA A 28 -12.52 15.97 11.28
N ARG A 29 -11.77 15.14 12.03
CA ARG A 29 -10.50 15.53 12.66
C ARG A 29 -9.38 15.75 11.64
N ALA A 30 -9.32 14.93 10.59
CA ALA A 30 -8.48 15.20 9.42
C ALA A 30 -8.87 16.54 8.78
N ARG A 31 -10.16 16.76 8.47
CA ARG A 31 -10.66 18.06 7.95
C ARG A 31 -10.32 19.25 8.87
N ARG A 32 -10.32 19.08 10.19
CA ARG A 32 -9.91 20.11 11.17
C ARG A 32 -8.40 20.33 11.23
N ARG A 33 -7.56 19.31 11.03
CA ARG A 33 -6.12 19.49 10.83
C ARG A 33 -5.81 20.27 9.55
N PHE A 34 -6.63 20.09 8.50
CA PHE A 34 -6.44 20.70 7.18
C PHE A 34 -7.20 22.01 6.95
N SER A 35 -7.98 22.50 7.92
CA SER A 35 -8.54 23.86 7.84
C SER A 35 -7.43 24.87 8.17
N ALA A 36 -7.21 25.83 7.26
CA ALA A 36 -6.17 26.86 7.35
C ALA A 36 -6.19 27.71 8.64
N ASP A 37 -7.25 27.59 9.45
CA ASP A 37 -7.48 28.35 10.69
C ASP A 37 -7.06 27.59 11.98
N ALA A 38 -6.59 26.34 11.89
CA ALA A 38 -6.29 25.51 13.06
C ALA A 38 -4.85 25.66 13.63
N LEU A 39 -3.98 26.45 12.98
CA LEU A 39 -2.61 26.69 13.46
C LEU A 39 -2.51 28.05 14.18
N PRO A 40 -1.93 28.11 15.39
CA PRO A 40 -1.67 29.37 16.09
C PRO A 40 -0.84 30.33 15.22
N PRO A 41 -1.08 31.66 15.27
CA PRO A 41 -0.38 32.65 14.46
C PRO A 41 1.15 32.57 14.53
N GLN A 42 1.69 32.09 15.66
CA GLN A 42 3.12 31.95 15.91
C GLN A 42 3.79 30.77 15.17
N LYS A 43 3.02 29.77 14.69
CA LYS A 43 3.50 28.70 13.80
C LYS A 43 3.32 29.02 12.31
N ARG A 44 2.86 30.24 11.96
CA ARG A 44 2.99 30.78 10.60
C ARG A 44 4.47 31.13 10.35
N GLY A 45 5.31 30.10 10.29
CA GLY A 45 6.68 30.23 9.81
C GLY A 45 6.67 30.91 8.45
N LYS A 46 7.74 31.65 8.15
CA LYS A 46 7.98 32.41 6.92
C LYS A 46 7.75 31.52 5.68
N SER A 47 6.50 31.41 5.23
CA SER A 47 6.13 30.58 4.08
C SER A 47 6.74 31.17 2.81
N GLY A 48 7.67 30.41 2.24
CA GLY A 48 8.16 30.36 0.85
C GLY A 48 8.06 31.62 0.00
N GLY A 49 9.21 32.07 -0.52
CA GLY A 49 9.40 33.28 -1.33
C GLY A 49 8.33 33.55 -2.39
N LYS A 50 8.04 34.84 -2.59
CA LYS A 50 7.14 35.34 -3.64
C LYS A 50 7.59 34.76 -4.99
N GLY A 51 6.74 33.97 -5.63
CA GLY A 51 6.89 33.73 -7.05
C GLY A 51 6.70 35.04 -7.84
N PRO A 52 7.05 35.08 -9.14
CA PRO A 52 6.86 36.26 -9.99
C PRO A 52 5.42 36.80 -9.99
N SER A 53 4.43 35.95 -9.68
CA SER A 53 3.00 36.26 -9.62
C SER A 53 2.50 36.78 -8.26
N GLY A 54 3.36 36.89 -7.23
CA GLY A 54 2.95 37.32 -5.88
C GLY A 54 2.18 36.27 -5.07
N TRP A 55 1.95 35.08 -5.62
CA TRP A 55 1.38 33.93 -4.91
C TRP A 55 2.31 33.43 -3.80
N ARG A 56 1.70 32.99 -2.68
CA ARG A 56 2.40 32.35 -1.55
C ARG A 56 1.89 30.92 -1.34
N ARG A 57 2.84 30.02 -1.12
CA ARG A 57 2.60 28.63 -0.69
C ARG A 57 1.91 28.62 0.68
N LYS A 58 0.98 27.70 0.85
CA LYS A 58 0.33 27.35 2.12
C LYS A 58 0.89 26.00 2.60
N PRO A 59 0.79 25.70 3.90
CA PRO A 59 1.21 24.39 4.44
C PRO A 59 0.62 23.19 3.66
N ALA A 60 -0.65 23.26 3.27
CA ALA A 60 -1.30 22.20 2.47
C ALA A 60 -0.66 21.98 1.08
N ASP A 61 -0.07 23.03 0.46
CA ASP A 61 0.64 22.86 -0.80
C ASP A 61 2.00 22.19 -0.58
N GLU A 62 2.69 22.56 0.51
CA GLU A 62 3.98 21.96 0.90
C GLU A 62 3.80 20.48 1.25
N GLU A 63 2.74 20.14 2.00
CA GLU A 63 2.36 18.74 2.28
C GLU A 63 2.05 17.97 0.99
N LEU A 64 1.35 18.57 0.03
CA LEU A 64 1.09 17.94 -1.27
C LEU A 64 2.39 17.70 -2.05
N LEU A 65 3.28 18.70 -2.10
CA LEU A 65 4.57 18.58 -2.79
C LEU A 65 5.48 17.55 -2.11
N GLN A 66 5.51 17.52 -0.78
CA GLN A 66 6.20 16.48 -0.01
C GLN A 66 5.67 15.10 -0.39
N PHE A 67 4.35 14.90 -0.33
CA PHE A 67 3.75 13.61 -0.67
C PHE A 67 4.05 13.20 -2.12
N LEU A 68 3.87 14.12 -3.07
CA LEU A 68 4.21 13.91 -4.48
C LEU A 68 5.68 13.51 -4.66
N THR A 69 6.59 14.11 -3.91
CA THR A 69 8.02 13.79 -3.99
C THR A 69 8.33 12.37 -3.52
N LEU A 70 7.64 11.93 -2.48
CA LEU A 70 7.85 10.61 -1.87
C LEU A 70 7.11 9.50 -2.63
N HIS A 71 5.93 9.76 -3.18
CA HIS A 71 5.06 8.75 -3.81
C HIS A 71 4.95 8.88 -5.33
N GLY A 72 5.46 9.97 -5.91
CA GLY A 72 5.57 10.21 -7.34
C GLY A 72 4.33 10.85 -7.99
N VAL A 73 3.12 10.45 -7.59
CA VAL A 73 1.90 10.86 -8.29
C VAL A 73 0.68 10.88 -7.37
N VAL A 74 -0.24 11.83 -7.61
CA VAL A 74 -1.63 11.77 -7.12
C VAL A 74 -2.60 12.29 -8.18
N SER A 75 -3.87 11.91 -8.08
CA SER A 75 -4.93 12.56 -8.85
C SER A 75 -5.34 13.88 -8.20
N LEU A 76 -5.92 14.80 -8.96
CA LEU A 76 -6.50 16.04 -8.45
C LEU A 76 -7.64 15.78 -7.46
N ARG A 77 -8.39 14.68 -7.62
CA ARG A 77 -9.44 14.25 -6.67
C ARG A 77 -8.84 13.78 -5.35
N GLN A 78 -7.75 13.02 -5.38
CA GLN A 78 -6.98 12.68 -4.19
C GLN A 78 -6.42 13.94 -3.53
N ALA A 79 -5.83 14.85 -4.31
CA ALA A 79 -5.33 16.13 -3.80
C ALA A 79 -6.44 16.91 -3.08
N ALA A 80 -7.61 17.05 -3.71
CA ALA A 80 -8.76 17.72 -3.13
C ALA A 80 -9.19 17.07 -1.81
N ARG A 81 -9.33 15.74 -1.79
CA ARG A 81 -9.77 14.97 -0.63
C ARG A 81 -8.81 15.08 0.55
N TRP A 82 -7.52 14.86 0.30
CA TRP A 82 -6.54 14.62 1.37
C TRP A 82 -5.82 15.89 1.83
N PHE A 83 -5.64 16.90 0.97
CA PHE A 83 -4.86 18.11 1.30
C PHE A 83 -5.73 19.37 1.38
N TYR A 84 -6.86 19.41 0.66
CA TYR A 84 -7.72 20.60 0.58
C TYR A 84 -9.12 20.39 1.17
N GLY A 85 -9.24 19.48 2.14
CA GLY A 85 -10.47 19.28 2.91
C GLY A 85 -11.68 18.80 2.10
N GLY A 86 -11.47 18.21 0.93
CA GLY A 86 -12.51 17.81 -0.02
C GLY A 86 -12.96 18.91 -1.00
N ALA A 87 -12.42 20.13 -0.89
CA ALA A 87 -12.83 21.26 -1.72
C ALA A 87 -12.16 21.23 -3.10
N MET A 88 -12.85 20.64 -4.09
CA MET A 88 -12.35 20.52 -5.47
C MET A 88 -11.96 21.85 -6.12
N ASN A 89 -12.75 22.92 -5.90
CA ASN A 89 -12.45 24.24 -6.45
C ASN A 89 -11.16 24.83 -5.87
N THR A 90 -10.96 24.65 -4.55
CA THR A 90 -9.71 25.04 -3.89
C THR A 90 -8.54 24.25 -4.45
N ALA A 91 -8.65 22.93 -4.57
CA ALA A 91 -7.60 22.09 -5.14
C ALA A 91 -7.22 22.53 -6.56
N ARG A 92 -8.20 22.74 -7.44
CA ARG A 92 -7.97 23.25 -8.81
C ARG A 92 -7.20 24.57 -8.82
N TYR A 93 -7.65 25.52 -8.00
CA TYR A 93 -7.01 26.84 -7.92
C TYR A 93 -5.57 26.75 -7.40
N ARG A 94 -5.34 26.01 -6.30
CA ARG A 94 -3.99 25.85 -5.72
C ARG A 94 -3.04 25.11 -6.64
N VAL A 95 -3.49 24.01 -7.25
CA VAL A 95 -2.71 23.23 -8.21
C VAL A 95 -2.34 24.06 -9.44
N ARG A 96 -3.28 24.85 -9.98
CA ARG A 96 -2.98 25.77 -11.09
C ARG A 96 -1.86 26.76 -10.74
N LEU A 97 -1.88 27.33 -9.53
CA LEU A 97 -0.83 28.27 -9.11
C LEU A 97 0.53 27.59 -8.95
N MET A 98 0.56 26.34 -8.47
CA MET A 98 1.78 25.54 -8.41
C MET A 98 2.30 25.13 -9.79
N GLU A 99 1.40 24.83 -10.74
CA GLU A 99 1.72 24.57 -12.14
C GLU A 99 2.32 25.82 -12.80
N GLU A 100 1.68 26.98 -12.65
CA GLU A 100 2.18 28.28 -13.13
C GLU A 100 3.52 28.68 -12.47
N ALA A 101 3.75 28.26 -11.23
CA ALA A 101 5.02 28.45 -10.53
C ALA A 101 6.09 27.39 -10.86
N GLY A 102 5.80 26.44 -11.76
CA GLY A 102 6.75 25.41 -12.18
C GLY A 102 7.05 24.34 -11.13
N LEU A 103 6.21 24.17 -10.10
CA LEU A 103 6.42 23.20 -9.01
C LEU A 103 5.83 21.82 -9.30
N LEU A 104 4.85 21.74 -10.19
CA LEU A 104 4.26 20.48 -10.63
C LEU A 104 3.83 20.56 -12.09
N THR A 105 3.65 19.41 -12.72
CA THR A 105 2.99 19.28 -14.01
C THR A 105 1.62 18.62 -13.83
N ARG A 106 0.69 18.98 -14.70
CA ARG A 106 -0.67 18.45 -14.72
C ARG A 106 -0.93 17.74 -16.04
N HIS A 107 -1.28 16.46 -15.96
CA HIS A 107 -1.57 15.62 -17.12
C HIS A 107 -3.05 15.22 -17.15
N GLN A 108 -3.68 15.23 -18.32
CA GLN A 108 -5.13 14.94 -18.47
C GLN A 108 -5.42 13.78 -19.43
N ASP A 109 -4.40 12.98 -19.73
CA ASP A 109 -4.46 11.95 -20.79
C ASP A 109 -5.33 10.74 -20.41
N GLN A 110 -5.74 10.64 -19.14
CA GLN A 110 -6.52 9.54 -18.60
C GLN A 110 -7.85 10.08 -18.05
N PRO A 111 -8.94 10.07 -18.83
CA PRO A 111 -10.20 10.71 -18.44
C PRO A 111 -10.74 10.22 -17.09
N TRP A 112 -10.56 8.93 -16.79
CA TRP A 112 -10.96 8.35 -15.51
C TRP A 112 -10.15 8.90 -14.33
N ALA A 113 -8.86 9.18 -14.49
CA ALA A 113 -7.96 9.58 -13.40
C ALA A 113 -8.08 11.06 -13.01
N SER A 114 -8.91 11.85 -13.72
CA SER A 114 -8.85 13.31 -13.65
C SER A 114 -7.46 13.84 -14.03
N ALA A 115 -7.16 15.08 -13.68
CA ALA A 115 -5.82 15.64 -13.75
C ALA A 115 -4.87 14.85 -12.83
N VAL A 116 -3.81 14.30 -13.39
CA VAL A 116 -2.72 13.61 -12.71
C VAL A 116 -1.62 14.61 -12.42
N LEU A 117 -1.17 14.67 -11.17
CA LEU A 117 -0.18 15.63 -10.69
C LEU A 117 1.16 14.93 -10.47
N VAL A 118 2.23 15.50 -11.00
CA VAL A 118 3.60 15.00 -10.88
C VAL A 118 4.51 16.17 -10.49
N PRO A 119 5.42 16.02 -9.50
CA PRO A 119 6.24 17.15 -9.07
C PRO A 119 7.41 17.38 -10.04
N THR A 120 7.72 18.64 -10.31
CA THR A 120 8.96 19.01 -11.03
C THR A 120 10.18 18.87 -10.11
N LEU A 121 11.39 19.05 -10.64
CA LEU A 121 12.60 19.08 -9.81
C LEU A 121 12.56 20.21 -8.76
N ASP A 122 11.92 21.33 -9.06
CA ASP A 122 11.76 22.45 -8.14
C ASP A 122 10.70 22.15 -7.08
N GLY A 123 9.57 21.56 -7.49
CA GLY A 123 8.57 21.05 -6.54
C GLY A 123 9.14 20.00 -5.58
N GLN A 124 10.00 19.12 -6.09
CA GLN A 124 10.71 18.14 -5.27
C GLN A 124 11.67 18.80 -4.28
N THR A 125 12.32 19.90 -4.66
CA THR A 125 13.18 20.66 -3.73
C THR A 125 12.35 21.18 -2.56
N ILE A 126 11.22 21.84 -2.86
CA ILE A 126 10.31 22.34 -1.83
C ILE A 126 9.76 21.20 -0.97
N GLY A 127 9.33 20.10 -1.59
CA GLY A 127 8.79 18.94 -0.87
C GLY A 127 9.80 18.28 0.09
N LEU A 128 11.08 18.28 -0.27
CA LEU A 128 12.15 17.78 0.60
C LEU A 128 12.57 18.79 1.67
N GLU A 129 12.56 20.10 1.37
CA GLU A 129 12.82 21.15 2.37
C GLU A 129 11.73 21.20 3.45
N SER A 130 10.47 20.96 3.08
CA SER A 130 9.36 20.85 4.04
C SER A 130 9.44 19.59 4.89
N ALA A 131 10.23 18.61 4.47
CA ALA A 131 10.34 17.34 5.16
C ALA A 131 11.53 17.37 6.13
N GLU A 132 11.23 17.38 7.43
CA GLU A 132 12.24 17.13 8.44
C GLU A 132 12.61 15.66 8.40
N PHE A 133 13.76 15.32 7.81
CA PHE A 133 14.27 13.97 7.81
C PHE A 133 15.66 13.89 8.43
N PRO A 134 16.00 12.79 9.13
CA PRO A 134 17.28 12.62 9.81
C PRO A 134 18.43 12.17 8.89
N VAL A 135 18.17 11.96 7.60
CA VAL A 135 19.15 11.48 6.60
C VAL A 135 19.11 12.36 5.36
N SER A 136 20.09 12.26 4.48
CA SER A 136 20.09 13.03 3.23
C SER A 136 19.01 12.52 2.27
N HIS A 137 18.29 13.41 1.57
CA HIS A 137 17.26 13.02 0.59
C HIS A 137 17.62 13.42 -0.84
N SER A 138 18.88 13.79 -1.08
CA SER A 138 19.32 14.28 -2.39
C SER A 138 19.01 13.29 -3.53
N THR A 139 19.14 11.99 -3.29
CA THR A 139 18.89 10.94 -4.29
C THR A 139 17.40 10.65 -4.53
N LEU A 140 16.48 11.22 -3.75
CA LEU A 140 15.05 11.15 -4.06
C LEU A 140 14.66 12.11 -5.19
N ARG A 141 15.50 13.11 -5.48
CA ARG A 141 15.28 14.00 -6.61
C ARG A 141 15.53 13.26 -7.92
N GLY A 142 14.61 13.42 -8.85
CA GLY A 142 14.77 12.87 -10.20
C GLY A 142 13.61 13.27 -11.10
N HIS A 143 13.82 13.14 -12.41
CA HIS A 143 12.73 13.35 -13.36
C HIS A 143 11.62 12.34 -13.10
N MET A 144 10.41 12.85 -12.97
CA MET A 144 9.20 12.06 -12.80
C MET A 144 8.25 12.31 -13.97
N SER A 145 7.59 11.26 -14.42
CA SER A 145 6.56 11.30 -15.45
C SER A 145 5.35 10.51 -14.99
N VAL A 146 4.24 10.65 -15.73
CA VAL A 146 3.06 9.84 -15.48
C VAL A 146 3.42 8.36 -15.64
N PRO A 147 3.24 7.53 -14.60
CA PRO A 147 3.63 6.13 -14.66
C PRO A 147 2.74 5.33 -15.61
N SER A 148 3.31 4.36 -16.33
CA SER A 148 2.56 3.45 -17.20
C SER A 148 1.57 2.58 -16.41
N ASN A 149 1.89 2.26 -15.16
CA ASN A 149 1.01 1.57 -14.20
C ASN A 149 0.20 2.56 -13.33
N LEU A 150 -0.38 3.60 -13.94
CA LEU A 150 -1.06 4.68 -13.21
C LEU A 150 -2.11 4.20 -12.20
N LEU A 151 -2.94 3.21 -12.55
CA LEU A 151 -3.95 2.67 -11.63
C LEU A 151 -3.33 2.14 -10.35
N HIS A 152 -2.28 1.33 -10.46
CA HIS A 152 -1.52 0.82 -9.33
C HIS A 152 -0.99 1.98 -8.47
N ARG A 153 -0.32 2.94 -9.10
CA ARG A 153 0.33 4.05 -8.39
C ARG A 153 -0.66 4.95 -7.65
N LEU A 154 -1.81 5.25 -8.27
CA LEU A 154 -2.86 6.03 -7.62
C LEU A 154 -3.50 5.25 -6.46
N LEU A 155 -3.70 3.94 -6.60
CA LEU A 155 -4.21 3.10 -5.51
C LEU A 155 -3.22 3.02 -4.35
N THR A 156 -1.93 2.80 -4.63
CA THR A 156 -0.85 2.87 -3.63
C THR A 156 -0.86 4.21 -2.90
N ALA A 157 -0.97 5.32 -3.63
CA ALA A 157 -1.05 6.65 -3.03
C ALA A 157 -2.29 6.82 -2.14
N GLU A 158 -3.46 6.31 -2.55
CA GLU A 158 -4.67 6.38 -1.73
C GLU A 158 -4.52 5.63 -0.41
N HIS A 159 -3.98 4.41 -0.45
CA HIS A 159 -3.79 3.61 0.76
C HIS A 159 -2.70 4.20 1.67
N ALA A 160 -1.64 4.77 1.10
CA ALA A 160 -0.64 5.50 1.88
C ALA A 160 -1.25 6.73 2.59
N LEU A 161 -2.06 7.53 1.89
CA LEU A 161 -2.77 8.69 2.45
C LEU A 161 -3.77 8.26 3.54
N ALA A 162 -4.50 7.18 3.30
CA ALA A 162 -5.42 6.62 4.29
C ALA A 162 -4.68 6.15 5.55
N THR A 163 -3.52 5.51 5.41
CA THR A 163 -2.66 5.09 6.52
C THR A 163 -2.10 6.30 7.29
N GLN A 164 -1.63 7.34 6.60
CA GLN A 164 -1.19 8.59 7.23
C GLN A 164 -2.33 9.28 7.99
N ALA A 165 -3.54 9.28 7.45
CA ALA A 165 -4.71 9.85 8.10
C ALA A 165 -5.14 9.07 9.36
N ARG A 166 -4.76 7.80 9.49
CA ARG A 166 -4.90 7.01 10.73
C ARG A 166 -3.83 7.35 11.77
N GLY A 167 -2.90 8.25 11.46
CA GLY A 167 -1.83 8.67 12.37
C GLY A 167 -0.55 7.82 12.27
N ARG A 168 -0.50 6.86 11.34
CA ARG A 168 0.68 6.02 11.13
C ARG A 168 1.68 6.71 10.21
N ARG A 169 2.97 6.43 10.42
CA ARG A 169 4.04 6.85 9.51
C ARG A 169 4.13 5.87 8.35
N VAL A 170 4.44 6.39 7.16
CA VAL A 170 4.57 5.61 5.92
C VAL A 170 5.94 5.85 5.31
N ILE A 171 6.58 4.77 4.86
CA ILE A 171 7.81 4.78 4.09
C ILE A 171 7.48 4.30 2.68
N SER A 172 7.64 5.16 1.68
CA SER A 172 7.30 4.84 0.29
C SER A 172 8.32 3.92 -0.38
N GLU A 173 7.93 3.21 -1.45
CA GLU A 173 8.87 2.43 -2.28
C GLU A 173 10.13 3.23 -2.69
N ARG A 174 9.99 4.53 -3.01
CA ARG A 174 11.13 5.40 -3.38
C ARG A 174 12.08 5.60 -2.21
N GLN A 175 11.55 5.80 -1.00
CA GLN A 175 12.36 5.90 0.21
C GLN A 175 13.03 4.56 0.52
N ILE A 176 12.31 3.44 0.38
CA ILE A 176 12.88 2.09 0.57
C ILE A 176 14.07 1.89 -0.36
N ARG A 177 13.90 2.15 -1.66
CA ARG A 177 14.98 2.04 -2.67
C ARG A 177 16.18 2.91 -2.32
N MET A 178 15.93 4.15 -1.87
CA MET A 178 17.00 5.04 -1.43
C MET A 178 17.77 4.45 -0.25
N LEU A 179 17.07 3.94 0.77
CA LEU A 179 17.69 3.45 2.00
C LEU A 179 18.46 2.15 1.77
N GLU A 180 17.89 1.24 0.97
CA GLU A 180 18.52 -0.04 0.62
C GLU A 180 19.72 0.11 -0.33
N ALA A 181 19.88 1.27 -0.98
CA ALA A 181 21.05 1.61 -1.78
C ALA A 181 22.19 2.24 -0.96
N ARG A 182 21.98 2.47 0.34
CA ARG A 182 22.91 3.17 1.22
C ARG A 182 23.38 2.29 2.38
N ASP A 183 24.26 2.87 3.19
CA ASP A 183 24.74 2.24 4.40
C ASP A 183 23.60 2.00 5.40
N GLU A 184 23.72 0.89 6.13
CA GLU A 184 22.74 0.44 7.12
C GLU A 184 22.46 1.49 8.20
N THR A 185 23.46 2.28 8.60
CA THR A 185 23.31 3.31 9.63
C THR A 185 22.31 4.40 9.23
N GLU A 186 22.14 4.69 7.95
CA GLU A 186 21.12 5.63 7.48
C GLU A 186 19.71 5.04 7.57
N SER A 187 19.56 3.76 7.20
CA SER A 187 18.32 3.02 7.41
C SER A 187 17.92 3.04 8.88
N HIS A 188 18.89 2.85 9.78
CA HIS A 188 18.67 2.89 11.23
C HIS A 188 18.21 4.25 11.74
N LYS A 189 18.90 5.32 11.35
CA LYS A 189 18.54 6.69 11.75
C LYS A 189 17.13 7.05 11.33
N LEU A 190 16.75 6.75 10.08
CA LEU A 190 15.40 7.05 9.61
C LEU A 190 14.35 6.21 10.33
N LEU A 191 14.57 4.90 10.46
CA LEU A 191 13.62 3.99 11.10
C LEU A 191 13.38 4.38 12.57
N GLN A 192 14.45 4.66 13.34
CA GLN A 192 14.31 5.14 14.73
C GLN A 192 13.56 6.46 14.82
N TRP A 193 13.87 7.42 13.94
CA TRP A 193 13.16 8.70 13.88
C TRP A 193 11.67 8.52 13.54
N MET A 194 11.33 7.53 12.73
CA MET A 194 9.94 7.17 12.41
C MET A 194 9.23 6.43 13.56
N GLY A 195 9.94 6.07 14.63
CA GLY A 195 9.41 5.36 15.81
C GLY A 195 9.58 3.85 15.77
N ALA A 196 10.36 3.32 14.82
CA ALA A 196 10.64 1.90 14.73
C ALA A 196 11.62 1.44 15.82
N LYS A 197 11.49 0.18 16.24
CA LYS A 197 12.35 -0.48 17.26
C LYS A 197 13.02 -1.71 16.67
N TYR A 198 14.25 -1.95 17.07
CA TYR A 198 15.01 -3.14 16.68
C TYR A 198 14.84 -4.24 17.71
N SER A 199 14.67 -5.47 17.23
CA SER A 199 14.76 -6.65 18.09
C SER A 199 16.24 -6.89 18.42
N SER A 200 16.59 -6.98 19.70
CA SER A 200 17.99 -7.18 20.13
C SER A 200 18.43 -8.64 20.05
N ASP A 201 17.48 -9.56 20.09
CA ASP A 201 17.70 -11.02 20.21
C ASP A 201 16.90 -11.82 19.17
N GLY A 202 16.10 -11.15 18.34
CA GLY A 202 15.20 -11.78 17.38
C GLY A 202 13.89 -12.30 17.98
N TYR A 203 13.61 -12.08 19.26
CA TYR A 203 12.40 -12.55 19.95
C TYR A 203 11.63 -11.40 20.63
N THR A 204 12.37 -10.44 21.21
CA THR A 204 11.85 -9.17 21.72
C THR A 204 11.15 -8.39 20.61
N ALA A 205 10.05 -7.70 20.95
CA ALA A 205 9.26 -6.94 20.00
C ALA A 205 10.11 -5.87 19.29
N GLY A 206 10.09 -5.90 17.96
CA GLY A 206 10.93 -5.06 17.12
C GLY A 206 11.21 -5.72 15.77
N ILE A 207 12.02 -5.05 14.97
CA ILE A 207 12.39 -5.45 13.62
C ILE A 207 13.65 -6.32 13.68
N SER A 208 13.62 -7.44 12.97
CA SER A 208 14.80 -8.25 12.65
C SER A 208 15.08 -8.16 11.15
N PRO A 209 16.31 -7.93 10.68
CA PRO A 209 16.57 -7.82 9.25
C PRO A 209 16.35 -9.17 8.55
N SER A 210 16.01 -9.11 7.26
CA SER A 210 16.12 -10.28 6.38
C SER A 210 17.54 -10.32 5.80
N THR A 211 18.00 -11.51 5.41
CA THR A 211 19.31 -11.69 4.76
C THR A 211 19.15 -11.79 3.26
N LEU A 212 19.85 -10.94 2.50
CA LEU A 212 19.97 -11.01 1.06
C LEU A 212 21.29 -11.70 0.70
N THR A 213 21.21 -12.76 -0.10
CA THR A 213 22.39 -13.37 -0.71
C THR A 213 22.85 -12.50 -1.88
N VAL A 214 24.11 -12.07 -1.87
CA VAL A 214 24.72 -11.26 -2.93
C VAL A 214 25.42 -12.20 -3.90
N THR A 215 25.06 -12.09 -5.18
CA THR A 215 25.63 -12.92 -6.24
C THR A 215 26.27 -12.06 -7.33
N GLU A 216 27.42 -12.49 -7.85
CA GLU A 216 28.04 -11.92 -9.05
C GLU A 216 27.83 -12.84 -10.24
N SER A 217 27.62 -12.24 -11.42
CA SER A 217 27.47 -12.98 -12.66
C SER A 217 28.72 -12.79 -13.51
N GLY A 218 29.43 -13.88 -13.77
CA GLY A 218 30.62 -13.93 -14.62
C GLY A 218 30.45 -14.85 -15.83
N PRO A 219 31.48 -14.96 -16.68
CA PRO A 219 31.51 -15.88 -17.82
C PRO A 219 31.24 -17.34 -17.44
N ASP A 220 31.64 -17.74 -16.23
CA ASP A 220 31.54 -19.11 -15.71
C ASP A 220 30.23 -19.39 -14.94
N GLY A 221 29.30 -18.43 -14.93
CA GLY A 221 28.01 -18.53 -14.24
C GLY A 221 27.82 -17.53 -13.11
N THR A 222 26.84 -17.79 -12.25
CA THR A 222 26.52 -16.96 -11.08
C THR A 222 27.19 -17.53 -9.84
N THR A 223 27.99 -16.73 -9.13
CA THR A 223 28.65 -17.12 -7.87
C THR A 223 28.11 -16.31 -6.71
N VAL A 224 27.97 -16.93 -5.54
CA VAL A 224 27.64 -16.22 -4.29
C VAL A 224 28.92 -15.53 -3.80
N VAL A 225 28.85 -14.22 -3.61
CA VAL A 225 29.99 -13.39 -3.18
C VAL A 225 29.84 -12.82 -1.78
N GLY A 226 28.66 -12.96 -1.17
CA GLY A 226 28.45 -12.58 0.23
C GLY A 226 26.98 -12.56 0.63
N GLU A 227 26.72 -12.00 1.80
CA GLU A 227 25.39 -11.76 2.34
C GLU A 227 25.28 -10.31 2.83
N ARG A 228 24.09 -9.74 2.76
CA ARG A 228 23.78 -8.39 3.23
C ARG A 228 22.46 -8.36 3.97
N ASN A 229 22.40 -7.66 5.08
CA ASN A 229 21.13 -7.38 5.74
C ASN A 229 20.26 -6.43 4.90
N THR A 230 18.95 -6.66 4.94
CA THR A 230 17.95 -5.75 4.39
C THR A 230 16.85 -5.51 5.41
N TRP A 231 16.46 -4.26 5.56
CA TRP A 231 15.57 -3.79 6.62
C TRP A 231 14.19 -3.43 6.10
N LEU A 232 14.11 -3.03 4.84
CA LEU A 232 12.87 -2.63 4.16
C LEU A 232 12.68 -3.33 2.82
N GLY A 233 13.76 -3.75 2.17
CA GLY A 233 13.72 -4.57 0.97
C GLY A 233 13.39 -6.03 1.30
N LEU A 234 12.67 -6.68 0.41
CA LEU A 234 12.28 -8.08 0.49
C LEU A 234 13.23 -8.90 -0.40
N PRO A 235 14.08 -9.77 0.18
CA PRO A 235 14.85 -10.73 -0.62
C PRO A 235 13.90 -11.65 -1.36
N VAL A 236 14.11 -11.82 -2.66
CA VAL A 236 13.29 -12.69 -3.50
C VAL A 236 14.16 -13.74 -4.17
N TYR A 237 13.81 -15.00 -3.94
CA TYR A 237 14.47 -16.16 -4.51
C TYR A 237 13.60 -16.73 -5.63
N THR A 238 14.18 -16.95 -6.81
CA THR A 238 13.51 -17.65 -7.90
C THR A 238 14.09 -19.05 -8.02
N ASP A 239 13.25 -20.07 -8.24
CA ASP A 239 13.66 -21.45 -8.57
C ASP A 239 14.62 -21.53 -9.78
N PHE A 240 14.73 -20.43 -10.53
CA PHE A 240 15.57 -20.21 -11.70
C PHE A 240 16.98 -19.68 -11.40
N ASP A 241 17.51 -19.91 -10.20
CA ASP A 241 18.91 -19.58 -9.83
C ASP A 241 19.97 -20.35 -10.68
N HIS A 242 19.53 -21.16 -11.65
CA HIS A 242 20.39 -21.77 -12.67
C HIS A 242 20.00 -21.47 -14.13
N ARG A 243 18.88 -20.79 -14.44
CA ARG A 243 18.53 -20.45 -15.83
C ARG A 243 17.79 -19.11 -15.88
N SER A 244 18.49 -18.09 -16.36
CA SER A 244 17.95 -16.78 -16.72
C SER A 244 16.60 -16.88 -17.45
N ALA A 245 15.52 -16.47 -16.80
CA ALA A 245 14.23 -16.32 -17.47
C ALA A 245 14.30 -15.12 -18.44
N PRO A 246 14.03 -15.29 -19.75
CA PRO A 246 14.24 -14.26 -20.77
C PRO A 246 13.30 -13.05 -20.68
N TYR A 247 12.32 -13.05 -19.76
CA TYR A 247 11.32 -11.98 -19.63
C TYR A 247 11.33 -11.25 -18.27
N SER A 248 12.25 -11.62 -17.36
CA SER A 248 12.46 -10.92 -16.09
C SER A 248 13.93 -10.54 -15.98
N GLN A 249 14.24 -9.24 -16.08
CA GLN A 249 15.58 -8.75 -15.73
C GLN A 249 15.91 -8.94 -14.24
N GLN A 250 14.93 -9.33 -13.42
CA GLN A 250 15.14 -9.65 -12.01
C GLN A 250 15.53 -11.13 -11.89
N ARG A 251 16.84 -11.37 -11.83
CA ARG A 251 17.45 -12.56 -11.18
C ARG A 251 17.12 -12.51 -9.67
N SER A 252 17.49 -13.52 -8.89
CA SER A 252 17.49 -13.45 -7.41
C SER A 252 17.82 -12.03 -6.94
N GLY A 253 16.91 -11.40 -6.19
CA GLY A 253 16.88 -9.94 -6.18
C GLY A 253 16.01 -9.31 -5.11
N LEU A 254 16.39 -8.09 -4.75
CA LEU A 254 15.68 -7.28 -3.77
C LEU A 254 14.41 -6.69 -4.41
N ARG A 255 13.24 -7.08 -3.91
CA ARG A 255 11.94 -6.46 -4.23
C ARG A 255 11.59 -5.44 -3.15
N TYR A 256 10.81 -4.44 -3.49
CA TYR A 256 10.39 -3.42 -2.53
C TYR A 256 8.88 -3.51 -2.34
N PRO A 257 8.40 -3.51 -1.09
CA PRO A 257 7.00 -3.26 -0.80
C PRO A 257 6.56 -1.93 -1.44
N ASP A 258 5.29 -1.84 -1.85
CA ASP A 258 4.75 -0.58 -2.38
C ASP A 258 4.84 0.56 -1.36
N PHE A 259 4.64 0.22 -0.09
CA PHE A 259 5.05 1.03 1.06
C PHE A 259 5.12 0.18 2.33
N VAL A 260 5.73 0.75 3.37
CA VAL A 260 5.79 0.18 4.71
C VAL A 260 5.11 1.13 5.70
N GLU A 261 4.32 0.57 6.60
CA GLU A 261 3.76 1.28 7.75
C GLU A 261 4.65 1.03 8.98
N VAL A 262 4.88 2.08 9.77
CA VAL A 262 5.45 1.93 11.11
C VAL A 262 4.30 1.84 12.10
N LEU A 263 4.21 0.72 12.81
CA LEU A 263 3.17 0.44 13.79
C LEU A 263 3.49 1.14 15.12
N GLU A 264 2.46 1.33 15.95
CA GLU A 264 2.61 1.94 17.28
C GLU A 264 3.53 1.12 18.21
N SER A 265 3.62 -0.21 17.98
CA SER A 265 4.55 -1.08 18.69
C SER A 265 6.04 -0.76 18.39
N GLY A 266 6.31 -0.10 17.26
CA GLY A 266 7.64 0.08 16.68
C GLY A 266 8.03 -1.02 15.69
N GLU A 267 7.16 -1.99 15.42
CA GLU A 267 7.35 -2.98 14.35
C GLU A 267 6.89 -2.42 12.99
N LEU A 268 7.22 -3.12 11.90
CA LEU A 268 6.85 -2.73 10.53
C LEU A 268 5.73 -3.59 9.97
N ALA A 269 4.87 -3.00 9.15
CA ALA A 269 3.94 -3.75 8.30
C ALA A 269 4.19 -3.42 6.83
N ALA A 270 4.42 -4.44 6.01
CA ALA A 270 4.53 -4.26 4.57
C ALA A 270 3.14 -4.13 3.95
N VAL A 271 3.00 -3.27 2.93
CA VAL A 271 1.78 -3.17 2.13
C VAL A 271 2.11 -3.40 0.67
N GLU A 272 1.35 -4.30 0.06
CA GLU A 272 1.44 -4.64 -1.37
C GLU A 272 0.11 -4.39 -2.04
N VAL A 273 0.15 -3.68 -3.17
CA VAL A 273 -0.98 -3.48 -4.05
C VAL A 273 -0.76 -4.37 -5.26
N GLU A 274 -1.67 -5.30 -5.52
CA GLU A 274 -1.57 -6.20 -6.67
C GLU A 274 -2.89 -6.22 -7.42
N VAL A 275 -3.02 -5.27 -8.34
CA VAL A 275 -4.18 -5.16 -9.22
C VAL A 275 -3.94 -5.79 -10.58
N SER A 276 -2.70 -6.17 -10.90
CA SER A 276 -2.33 -6.79 -12.16
C SER A 276 -2.25 -8.30 -12.07
N THR A 277 -2.75 -9.00 -13.08
CA THR A 277 -2.56 -10.44 -13.20
C THR A 277 -1.10 -10.73 -13.55
N LYS A 278 -0.41 -11.35 -12.60
CA LYS A 278 0.92 -11.93 -12.79
C LYS A 278 0.79 -13.45 -12.87
N SER A 279 1.82 -14.13 -13.37
CA SER A 279 1.84 -15.60 -13.33
C SER A 279 1.75 -16.10 -11.89
N GLU A 280 1.12 -17.27 -11.67
CA GLU A 280 1.08 -17.89 -10.35
C GLU A 280 2.49 -18.06 -9.77
N SER A 281 3.46 -18.46 -10.60
CA SER A 281 4.87 -18.59 -10.18
C SER A 281 5.44 -17.28 -9.61
N ARG A 282 5.13 -16.13 -10.23
CA ARG A 282 5.60 -14.83 -9.78
C ARG A 282 4.93 -14.43 -8.46
N ILE A 283 3.63 -14.70 -8.30
CA ILE A 283 2.94 -14.43 -7.03
C ILE A 283 3.43 -15.35 -5.92
N ARG A 284 3.63 -16.65 -6.21
CA ARG A 284 4.15 -17.63 -5.26
C ARG A 284 5.51 -17.21 -4.71
N MET A 285 6.42 -16.84 -5.61
CA MET A 285 7.74 -16.32 -5.27
C MET A 285 7.66 -15.12 -4.30
N LEU A 286 6.70 -14.21 -4.48
CA LEU A 286 6.47 -13.09 -3.56
C LEU A 286 5.86 -13.54 -2.22
N VAL A 287 4.91 -14.47 -2.24
CA VAL A 287 4.29 -15.04 -1.04
C VAL A 287 5.34 -15.74 -0.18
N ASP A 288 6.20 -16.56 -0.78
CA ASP A 288 7.28 -17.26 -0.07
C ASP A 288 8.30 -16.29 0.51
N SER A 289 8.68 -15.26 -0.26
CA SER A 289 9.57 -14.21 0.23
C SER A 289 8.97 -13.50 1.45
N TYR A 290 7.67 -13.16 1.39
CA TYR A 290 6.99 -12.56 2.54
C TYR A 290 6.92 -13.50 3.72
N ARG A 291 6.54 -14.78 3.54
CA ARG A 291 6.57 -15.80 4.61
C ARG A 291 7.92 -15.80 5.31
N ASP A 292 9.01 -15.66 4.57
CA ASP A 292 10.36 -15.72 5.13
C ASP A 292 10.77 -14.45 5.87
N SER A 293 10.21 -13.31 5.49
CA SER A 293 10.37 -12.02 6.19
C SER A 293 9.43 -11.80 7.40
N LEU A 294 8.49 -12.71 7.62
CA LEU A 294 7.44 -12.60 8.65
C LEU A 294 7.79 -13.40 9.92
N PRO A 295 7.08 -13.17 11.05
CA PRO A 295 7.38 -13.87 12.30
C PRO A 295 7.09 -15.36 12.18
N LYS A 296 7.96 -16.20 12.75
CA LYS A 296 7.88 -17.66 12.69
C LYS A 296 7.84 -18.25 14.09
N ALA A 297 6.96 -19.24 14.30
CA ALA A 297 6.97 -20.01 15.53
C ALA A 297 8.16 -20.98 15.51
N GLU A 298 9.02 -20.91 16.52
CA GLU A 298 10.16 -21.79 16.71
C GLU A 298 10.00 -22.58 18.00
N LYS A 299 10.35 -23.87 17.96
CA LYS A 299 10.42 -24.72 19.13
C LYS A 299 11.69 -24.40 19.92
N TYR A 300 11.59 -24.36 21.24
CA TYR A 300 12.72 -24.25 22.14
C TYR A 300 12.47 -25.08 23.40
N VAL A 301 13.53 -25.39 24.14
CA VAL A 301 13.43 -26.04 25.45
C VAL A 301 13.53 -24.96 26.51
N ASP A 302 12.51 -24.84 27.36
CA ASP A 302 12.50 -23.85 28.44
C ASP A 302 13.44 -24.26 29.60
N ALA A 303 13.56 -23.39 30.60
CA ALA A 303 14.42 -23.64 31.76
C ALA A 303 14.00 -24.86 32.59
N SER A 304 12.79 -25.37 32.40
CA SER A 304 12.28 -26.58 33.07
C SER A 304 12.50 -27.86 32.27
N GLY A 305 13.12 -27.77 31.07
CA GLY A 305 13.34 -28.91 30.20
C GLY A 305 12.14 -29.28 29.32
N VAL A 306 11.09 -28.43 29.30
CA VAL A 306 9.87 -28.67 28.54
C VAL A 306 9.96 -28.00 27.16
N GLU A 307 9.53 -28.71 26.12
CA GLU A 307 9.43 -28.14 24.78
C GLU A 307 8.29 -27.11 24.74
N ALA A 308 8.64 -25.87 24.38
CA ALA A 308 7.73 -24.75 24.24
C ALA A 308 7.89 -24.09 22.86
N LEU A 309 6.93 -23.25 22.48
CA LEU A 309 6.99 -22.45 21.27
C LEU A 309 7.29 -20.99 21.64
N ARG A 310 8.21 -20.37 20.90
CA ARG A 310 8.45 -18.93 20.94
C ARG A 310 8.33 -18.34 19.54
N LEU A 311 7.92 -17.08 19.47
CA LEU A 311 7.78 -16.38 18.19
C LEU A 311 9.10 -15.66 17.87
N ARG A 312 9.81 -16.12 16.85
CA ARG A 312 10.92 -15.37 16.26
C ARG A 312 10.36 -14.23 15.42
N ARG A 313 10.84 -13.01 15.66
CA ARG A 313 10.48 -11.81 14.92
C ARG A 313 11.14 -11.80 13.55
N GLY A 314 10.37 -11.32 12.57
CA GLY A 314 10.85 -11.06 11.22
C GLY A 314 11.10 -9.58 10.97
N GLN A 315 11.35 -9.27 9.71
CA GLN A 315 11.46 -7.91 9.19
C GLN A 315 10.13 -7.17 9.26
N PHE A 316 9.05 -7.87 8.96
CA PHE A 316 7.70 -7.34 9.06
C PHE A 316 6.92 -8.11 10.12
N ARG A 317 6.06 -7.43 10.87
CA ARG A 317 5.07 -8.03 11.77
C ARG A 317 3.99 -8.75 10.98
N HIS A 318 3.49 -8.09 9.93
CA HIS A 318 2.53 -8.64 8.98
C HIS A 318 2.69 -7.96 7.61
N CYS A 319 2.07 -8.55 6.59
CA CYS A 319 1.95 -8.00 5.25
C CYS A 319 0.47 -7.86 4.86
N ARG A 320 0.07 -6.67 4.38
CA ARG A 320 -1.28 -6.42 3.86
C ARG A 320 -1.24 -6.36 2.34
N TRP A 321 -1.90 -7.33 1.71
CA TRP A 321 -2.10 -7.40 0.27
C TRP A 321 -3.45 -6.79 -0.10
N ILE A 322 -3.43 -5.76 -0.93
CA ILE A 322 -4.60 -5.07 -1.48
C ILE A 322 -4.70 -5.49 -2.95
N VAL A 323 -5.72 -6.30 -3.28
CA VAL A 323 -5.65 -7.12 -4.49
C VAL A 323 -6.91 -7.04 -5.35
N SER A 324 -6.75 -7.20 -6.66
CA SER A 324 -7.89 -7.44 -7.55
C SER A 324 -8.55 -8.80 -7.25
N PRO A 325 -9.81 -9.02 -7.66
CA PRO A 325 -10.50 -10.29 -7.45
C PRO A 325 -9.73 -11.51 -7.99
N GLU A 326 -9.07 -11.37 -9.14
CA GLU A 326 -8.30 -12.44 -9.77
C GLU A 326 -7.10 -12.85 -8.91
N VAL A 327 -6.36 -11.87 -8.38
CA VAL A 327 -5.21 -12.10 -7.50
C VAL A 327 -5.66 -12.63 -6.14
N ARG A 328 -6.81 -12.16 -5.64
CA ARG A 328 -7.44 -12.68 -4.43
C ARG A 328 -7.69 -14.18 -4.52
N VAL A 329 -8.26 -14.65 -5.63
CA VAL A 329 -8.49 -16.08 -5.88
C VAL A 329 -7.18 -16.87 -5.87
N LEU A 330 -6.13 -16.35 -6.51
CA LEU A 330 -4.80 -17.00 -6.49
C LEU A 330 -4.23 -17.14 -5.07
N LEU A 331 -4.40 -16.11 -4.23
CA LEU A 331 -3.88 -16.10 -2.86
C LEU A 331 -4.71 -16.96 -1.90
N GLN A 332 -6.04 -16.84 -1.97
CA GLN A 332 -6.99 -17.42 -1.01
C GLN A 332 -7.49 -18.82 -1.40
N GLY A 333 -7.37 -19.18 -2.67
CA GLY A 333 -7.97 -20.38 -3.23
C GLY A 333 -9.38 -20.12 -3.71
N SER A 334 -10.00 -21.14 -4.30
CA SER A 334 -11.38 -21.09 -4.73
C SER A 334 -12.08 -22.41 -4.52
N SER A 335 -13.40 -22.37 -4.41
CA SER A 335 -14.21 -23.59 -4.38
C SER A 335 -14.92 -23.73 -5.71
N ASN A 336 -14.75 -24.87 -6.36
CA ASN A 336 -15.48 -25.19 -7.57
C ASN A 336 -16.96 -25.34 -7.23
N PHE A 337 -17.81 -24.51 -7.83
CA PHE A 337 -19.24 -24.47 -7.51
C PHE A 337 -20.00 -25.74 -7.94
N LEU A 338 -19.52 -26.47 -8.95
CA LEU A 338 -20.15 -27.70 -9.44
C LEU A 338 -19.75 -28.92 -8.60
N THR A 339 -18.46 -29.03 -8.28
CA THR A 339 -17.92 -30.22 -7.60
C THR A 339 -17.81 -30.06 -6.09
N GLY A 340 -17.96 -28.83 -5.58
CA GLY A 340 -17.68 -28.48 -4.18
C GLY A 340 -16.21 -28.61 -3.78
N LYS A 341 -15.33 -29.03 -4.70
CA LYS A 341 -13.92 -29.24 -4.42
C LYS A 341 -13.22 -27.89 -4.22
N HIS A 342 -12.58 -27.75 -3.07
CA HIS A 342 -11.76 -26.58 -2.76
C HIS A 342 -10.35 -26.75 -3.32
N GLU A 343 -9.90 -25.77 -4.10
CA GLU A 343 -8.52 -25.66 -4.56
C GLU A 343 -7.77 -24.67 -3.66
N LEU A 344 -6.68 -25.15 -3.06
CA LEU A 344 -5.88 -24.35 -2.13
C LEU A 344 -5.20 -23.18 -2.83
N GLY A 345 -5.33 -22.00 -2.24
CA GLY A 345 -4.60 -20.80 -2.63
C GLY A 345 -3.12 -20.85 -2.26
N LEU A 346 -2.36 -19.90 -2.77
CA LEU A 346 -0.92 -19.79 -2.49
C LEU A 346 -0.62 -19.59 -1.00
N LEU A 347 -1.44 -18.84 -0.27
CA LEU A 347 -1.21 -18.64 1.18
C LEU A 347 -1.45 -19.93 1.98
N GLN A 348 -2.44 -20.73 1.61
CA GLN A 348 -2.69 -22.03 2.25
C GLN A 348 -1.59 -23.03 1.91
N LYS A 349 -1.02 -22.96 0.70
CA LYS A 349 0.12 -23.79 0.27
C LYS A 349 1.42 -23.40 1.00
N SER A 350 1.72 -22.10 1.08
CA SER A 350 2.98 -21.60 1.65
C SER A 350 2.98 -21.50 3.17
N MET A 351 1.81 -21.36 3.82
CA MET A 351 1.65 -21.20 5.27
C MET A 351 0.47 -22.02 5.82
N PRO A 352 0.49 -23.37 5.68
CA PRO A 352 -0.64 -24.23 6.04
C PRO A 352 -1.00 -24.20 7.52
N ASP A 353 -0.02 -23.97 8.40
CA ASP A 353 -0.22 -23.88 9.86
C ASP A 353 -1.03 -22.63 10.27
N VAL A 354 -1.05 -21.62 9.40
CA VAL A 354 -1.76 -20.37 9.62
C VAL A 354 -3.09 -20.36 8.86
N TYR A 355 -3.06 -20.80 7.60
CA TYR A 355 -4.19 -20.80 6.69
C TYR A 355 -4.55 -22.23 6.30
N GLY A 356 -5.33 -22.89 7.16
CA GLY A 356 -5.85 -24.22 6.86
C GLY A 356 -6.82 -24.23 5.67
N PRO A 357 -7.19 -25.42 5.15
CA PRO A 357 -8.13 -25.56 4.03
C PRO A 357 -9.52 -24.96 4.27
N LYS A 358 -9.93 -24.81 5.54
CA LYS A 358 -11.22 -24.23 5.95
C LYS A 358 -11.07 -22.86 6.61
N PHE A 359 -9.97 -22.16 6.34
CA PHE A 359 -9.73 -20.83 6.90
C PHE A 359 -10.84 -19.85 6.47
N ASP A 360 -11.41 -19.15 7.44
CA ASP A 360 -12.41 -18.13 7.18
C ASP A 360 -11.75 -16.82 6.76
N TRP A 361 -11.68 -16.58 5.45
CA TRP A 361 -11.13 -15.38 4.86
C TRP A 361 -11.91 -14.10 5.18
N SER A 362 -13.11 -14.19 5.76
CA SER A 362 -13.84 -13.01 6.23
C SER A 362 -13.35 -12.51 7.60
N ASN A 363 -12.70 -13.38 8.38
CA ASN A 363 -12.21 -13.09 9.73
C ASN A 363 -10.68 -12.94 9.76
N GLN A 364 -10.19 -11.87 9.12
CA GLN A 364 -8.76 -11.53 9.07
C GLN A 364 -8.44 -10.33 9.98
N ASP A 365 -7.57 -10.52 10.97
CA ASP A 365 -7.08 -9.48 11.87
C ASP A 365 -5.57 -9.23 11.73
N ASP A 366 -5.06 -8.18 12.41
CA ASP A 366 -3.64 -7.78 12.38
C ASP A 366 -2.70 -8.78 13.09
N ARG A 367 -3.23 -9.86 13.70
CA ARG A 367 -2.42 -10.95 14.26
C ARG A 367 -1.98 -11.94 13.19
N ARG A 368 -2.64 -11.95 12.03
CA ARG A 368 -2.29 -12.82 10.92
C ARG A 368 -1.04 -12.30 10.20
N PRO A 369 -0.08 -13.18 9.84
CA PRO A 369 1.13 -12.80 9.09
C PRO A 369 0.82 -12.11 7.76
N VAL A 370 -0.22 -12.57 7.05
CA VAL A 370 -0.70 -11.97 5.79
C VAL A 370 -2.19 -11.69 5.86
N ARG A 371 -2.58 -10.50 5.43
CA ARG A 371 -3.98 -10.12 5.21
C ARG A 371 -4.21 -9.85 3.74
N VAL A 372 -5.31 -10.36 3.20
CA VAL A 372 -5.74 -10.15 1.82
C VAL A 372 -7.03 -9.34 1.85
N VAL A 373 -6.93 -8.11 1.39
CA VAL A 373 -7.99 -7.11 1.31
C VAL A 373 -8.28 -6.83 -0.15
N GLU A 374 -9.55 -6.63 -0.47
CA GLU A 374 -9.95 -6.26 -1.82
C GLU A 374 -9.49 -4.84 -2.17
N ALA A 375 -8.99 -4.67 -3.39
CA ALA A 375 -8.67 -3.36 -3.95
C ALA A 375 -9.96 -2.56 -4.18
N MET A 376 -10.18 -1.57 -3.32
CA MET A 376 -11.32 -0.66 -3.37
C MET A 376 -10.81 0.77 -3.25
N SER A 377 -11.52 1.71 -3.89
CA SER A 377 -11.18 3.12 -3.86
C SER A 377 -12.41 3.97 -3.60
N ASP A 378 -12.24 5.01 -2.79
CA ASP A 378 -13.27 6.04 -2.65
C ASP A 378 -13.18 7.10 -3.76
N ASP A 379 -12.09 7.13 -4.53
CA ASP A 379 -12.00 7.90 -5.75
C ASP A 379 -12.78 7.18 -6.86
N ALA A 380 -13.91 7.77 -7.27
CA ALA A 380 -14.78 7.18 -8.27
C ALA A 380 -14.08 6.82 -9.59
N GLY A 381 -13.04 7.56 -9.99
CA GLY A 381 -12.31 7.24 -11.21
C GLY A 381 -11.33 6.08 -11.04
N ILE A 382 -10.67 5.97 -9.89
CA ILE A 382 -9.84 4.81 -9.56
C ILE A 382 -10.73 3.56 -9.44
N GLN A 383 -11.87 3.67 -8.74
CA GLN A 383 -12.84 2.57 -8.65
C GLN A 383 -13.38 2.17 -10.02
N TYR A 384 -13.67 3.13 -10.90
CA TYR A 384 -14.01 2.83 -12.30
C TYR A 384 -12.93 2.00 -12.98
N ALA A 385 -11.67 2.41 -12.89
CA ALA A 385 -10.57 1.71 -13.55
C ALA A 385 -10.35 0.30 -12.96
N LEU A 386 -10.59 0.10 -11.66
CA LEU A 386 -10.61 -1.22 -11.02
C LEU A 386 -11.74 -2.08 -11.57
N ASP A 387 -12.96 -1.55 -11.61
CA ASP A 387 -14.14 -2.26 -12.12
C ASP A 387 -13.96 -2.65 -13.59
N GLN A 388 -13.56 -1.71 -14.45
CA GLN A 388 -13.35 -1.98 -15.88
C GLN A 388 -12.31 -3.08 -16.13
N ARG A 389 -11.33 -3.20 -15.24
CA ARG A 389 -10.33 -4.26 -15.30
C ARG A 389 -10.93 -5.63 -14.97
N ALA A 390 -11.79 -5.70 -13.96
CA ALA A 390 -12.43 -6.93 -13.52
C ALA A 390 -13.57 -7.40 -14.45
N LEU A 391 -14.03 -6.52 -15.33
CA LEU A 391 -15.12 -6.78 -16.28
C LEU A 391 -14.61 -7.33 -17.61
N GLU A 392 -15.34 -8.32 -18.14
CA GLU A 392 -15.17 -8.83 -19.50
C GLU A 392 -15.55 -7.73 -20.52
N PRO A 393 -14.96 -7.73 -21.73
CA PRO A 393 -15.13 -6.65 -22.70
C PRO A 393 -16.59 -6.22 -22.96
N GLN A 394 -17.53 -7.17 -22.97
CA GLN A 394 -18.94 -6.90 -23.23
C GLN A 394 -19.65 -6.09 -22.12
N TYR A 395 -19.11 -6.10 -20.89
CA TYR A 395 -19.64 -5.38 -19.73
C TYR A 395 -18.93 -4.05 -19.47
N ARG A 396 -17.91 -3.72 -20.28
CA ARG A 396 -17.17 -2.46 -20.15
C ARG A 396 -17.98 -1.29 -20.70
N CYS A 397 -17.75 -0.11 -20.13
CA CYS A 397 -18.41 1.13 -20.55
C CYS A 397 -17.53 2.35 -20.25
N ASP A 398 -17.88 3.50 -20.81
CA ASP A 398 -17.20 4.76 -20.49
C ASP A 398 -17.49 5.21 -19.06
N TYR A 399 -16.66 6.12 -18.54
CA TYR A 399 -16.74 6.60 -17.16
C TYR A 399 -18.11 7.23 -16.80
N ARG A 400 -18.74 7.94 -17.74
CA ARG A 400 -20.03 8.60 -17.50
C ARG A 400 -21.15 7.57 -17.40
N SER A 401 -21.15 6.59 -18.29
CA SER A 401 -22.09 5.46 -18.25
C SER A 401 -21.92 4.65 -16.98
N TRP A 402 -20.67 4.29 -16.64
CA TRP A 402 -20.36 3.56 -15.41
C TRP A 402 -20.86 4.29 -14.16
N SER A 403 -20.70 5.61 -14.07
CA SER A 403 -21.19 6.37 -12.92
C SER A 403 -22.71 6.23 -12.75
N ARG A 404 -23.48 6.20 -13.84
CA ARG A 404 -24.94 5.97 -13.79
C ARG A 404 -25.26 4.53 -13.38
N TRP A 405 -24.53 3.55 -13.91
CA TRP A 405 -24.69 2.13 -13.56
C TRP A 405 -24.40 1.87 -12.08
N ARG A 406 -23.37 2.54 -11.52
CA ARG A 406 -23.03 2.46 -10.10
C ARG A 406 -24.09 3.06 -9.19
N SER A 407 -24.73 4.16 -9.61
CA SER A 407 -25.86 4.72 -8.87
C SER A 407 -27.02 3.72 -8.80
N LEU A 408 -27.37 3.11 -9.95
CA LEU A 408 -28.41 2.09 -10.00
C LEU A 408 -28.09 0.90 -9.07
N TRP A 409 -26.85 0.41 -9.10
CA TRP A 409 -26.40 -0.64 -8.18
C TRP A 409 -26.51 -0.22 -6.71
N ALA A 410 -26.11 1.01 -6.37
CA ALA A 410 -26.16 1.50 -4.99
C ALA A 410 -27.59 1.71 -4.47
N GLU A 411 -28.54 1.99 -5.37
CA GLU A 411 -29.97 2.09 -5.06
C GLU A 411 -30.60 0.71 -4.80
N GLU A 412 -30.13 -0.33 -5.50
CA GLU A 412 -30.70 -1.68 -5.41
C GLU A 412 -30.03 -2.58 -4.38
N VAL A 413 -28.73 -2.37 -4.13
CA VAL A 413 -27.95 -3.17 -3.19
C VAL A 413 -27.79 -2.37 -1.90
N PRO A 414 -28.43 -2.82 -0.80
CA PRO A 414 -28.29 -2.16 0.51
C PRO A 414 -26.83 -2.02 0.92
N ALA A 415 -26.48 -0.90 1.56
CA ALA A 415 -25.10 -0.56 1.89
C ALA A 415 -24.37 -1.66 2.68
N GLU A 416 -25.07 -2.34 3.59
CA GLU A 416 -24.54 -3.47 4.37
C GLU A 416 -24.26 -4.73 3.55
N LYS A 417 -24.81 -4.83 2.34
CA LYS A 417 -24.61 -5.96 1.40
C LYS A 417 -23.65 -5.63 0.27
N GLN A 418 -23.24 -4.38 0.10
CA GLN A 418 -22.38 -3.95 -1.01
C GLN A 418 -20.98 -4.59 -1.00
N SER A 419 -20.49 -5.04 0.16
CA SER A 419 -19.25 -5.81 0.30
C SER A 419 -19.39 -7.28 -0.13
N LEU A 420 -20.61 -7.80 -0.16
CA LEU A 420 -20.92 -9.18 -0.58
C LEU A 420 -21.37 -9.23 -2.04
N TYR A 421 -22.07 -8.20 -2.50
CA TYR A 421 -22.60 -8.09 -3.86
C TYR A 421 -21.81 -7.07 -4.68
N LEU A 422 -20.57 -7.41 -5.00
CA LEU A 422 -19.69 -6.57 -5.80
C LEU A 422 -20.36 -6.15 -7.12
N PHE A 423 -20.07 -4.94 -7.57
CA PHE A 423 -20.66 -4.36 -8.78
C PHE A 423 -20.56 -5.26 -9.99
N ALA A 424 -19.38 -5.84 -10.21
CA ALA A 424 -19.14 -6.74 -11.34
C ALA A 424 -20.01 -8.01 -11.27
N TRP A 425 -20.27 -8.53 -10.07
CA TRP A 425 -21.12 -9.71 -9.90
C TRP A 425 -22.60 -9.37 -10.08
N TRP A 426 -23.06 -8.25 -9.49
CA TRP A 426 -24.42 -7.76 -9.70
C TRP A 426 -24.70 -7.48 -11.18
N LEU A 427 -23.74 -6.86 -11.89
CA LEU A 427 -23.89 -6.51 -13.31
C LEU A 427 -24.07 -7.75 -14.19
N ARG A 428 -23.41 -8.87 -13.85
CA ARG A 428 -23.51 -10.16 -14.56
C ARG A 428 -24.78 -10.94 -14.21
N SER A 429 -25.52 -10.52 -13.19
CA SER A 429 -26.67 -11.26 -12.68
C SER A 429 -27.97 -10.79 -13.34
N GLY A 430 -28.82 -11.73 -13.73
CA GLY A 430 -30.14 -11.45 -14.29
C GLY A 430 -30.11 -10.55 -15.53
N ASP A 431 -30.97 -9.55 -15.56
CA ASP A 431 -31.10 -8.56 -16.64
C ASP A 431 -30.40 -7.22 -16.34
N ASN A 432 -29.60 -7.15 -15.26
CA ASN A 432 -29.00 -5.91 -14.77
C ASN A 432 -28.13 -5.20 -15.82
N HIS A 433 -27.39 -5.93 -16.63
CA HIS A 433 -26.61 -5.34 -17.71
C HIS A 433 -27.47 -4.67 -18.79
N GLU A 434 -28.60 -5.28 -19.18
CA GLU A 434 -29.51 -4.67 -20.16
C GLU A 434 -30.21 -3.44 -19.55
N ARG A 435 -30.61 -3.52 -18.28
CA ARG A 435 -31.15 -2.37 -17.53
C ARG A 435 -30.15 -1.21 -17.48
N CYS A 436 -28.88 -1.50 -17.20
CA CYS A 436 -27.80 -0.53 -17.26
C CYS A 436 -27.65 0.10 -18.64
N ARG A 437 -27.70 -0.70 -19.72
CA ARG A 437 -27.64 -0.19 -21.10
C ARG A 437 -28.83 0.70 -21.45
N GLN A 438 -30.03 0.34 -21.01
CA GLN A 438 -31.23 1.17 -21.22
C GLN A 438 -31.14 2.53 -20.52
N LEU A 439 -30.54 2.58 -19.33
CA LEU A 439 -30.32 3.82 -18.57
C LEU A 439 -29.39 4.82 -19.29
N THR A 440 -28.47 4.32 -20.12
CA THR A 440 -27.43 5.14 -20.79
C THR A 440 -27.67 5.36 -22.28
N ARG A 441 -28.71 4.78 -22.87
CA ARG A 441 -29.13 5.02 -24.27
C ARG A 441 -29.85 6.37 -24.48
N ARG A 442 -30.14 7.11 -23.40
CA ARG A 442 -30.66 8.48 -23.39
C ARG A 442 -29.55 9.48 -23.07
#